data_AF-A0A534TXN9-F1
#
_entry.id   AF-A0A534TXN9-F1
#
_cell.length_a   1.000
_cell.length_b   1.000
_cell.length_c   1.000
_cell.angle_alpha   90.00
_cell.angle_beta   90.00
_cell.angle_gamma   90.00
#
_symmetry.space_group_name_H-M   'P 1'
#
loop_
_entity.id
_entity.type
_entity.pdbx_description
1 polymer ?
#
loop_
_entity_poly.entity_id
_entity_poly.type
_entity_poly.pdbx_seq_one_letter_code
_entity_poly.pdbx_strand_id
1 'polypeptide(L)'
;MPATRITVVDLGTVALTAANQGQTFDVVVNHATSFTLVADGGDATDIDIETLRAPSGALVVTSARGDANPLTGTVSPQDVGGSVATAIVPSRIATPIESGTYTFSIGSFNAAGTRVAATVHLTAIIDRRPFPTTGTLRVRLFFVGAKGLDAASALDSPAFQTVFHELTRTFNAIGIDVEIADRTDIGGDAGLRLAVLDVLDSTTDRVVPDHNLNRQSDEMDELFGLAPQGVGDTINVFFVDEFVAQSGTDAVSGGQPGPSIVSGTAHSGIAVTTRGGLADQSVTDLEAIGQALAREVARYLGAQGTVDPEAFTTDQMLVIRVNPAVQDPDAAT
;
A
#
# COMPACT_ATOMS: atom_id res chain seq x y z
N MET A 1 -19.16 22.70 -11.37
CA MET A 1 -19.61 22.21 -10.06
C MET A 1 -18.43 21.48 -9.44
N PRO A 2 -17.82 21.94 -8.34
CA PRO A 2 -16.56 21.35 -7.91
C PRO A 2 -16.87 20.16 -7.02
N ALA A 3 -16.84 18.95 -7.56
CA ALA A 3 -16.69 17.77 -6.73
C ALA A 3 -15.19 17.58 -6.46
N THR A 4 -14.63 18.36 -5.55
CA THR A 4 -13.27 18.19 -4.99
C THR A 4 -13.26 17.02 -4.02
N ARG A 5 -13.64 15.82 -4.46
CA ARG A 5 -13.91 14.71 -3.56
C ARG A 5 -13.30 13.41 -4.05
N ILE A 6 -12.51 12.78 -3.19
CA ILE A 6 -12.24 11.34 -3.24
C ILE A 6 -13.52 10.62 -2.81
N THR A 7 -13.99 9.67 -3.63
CA THR A 7 -15.15 8.83 -3.31
C THR A 7 -14.73 7.39 -3.24
N VAL A 8 -15.15 6.72 -2.17
CA VAL A 8 -14.97 5.28 -2.01
C VAL A 8 -16.27 4.61 -2.42
N VAL A 9 -16.17 3.61 -3.29
CA VAL A 9 -17.27 2.80 -3.78
C VAL A 9 -17.02 1.37 -3.37
N ASP A 10 -17.84 0.86 -2.46
CA ASP A 10 -17.92 -0.56 -2.15
C ASP A 10 -18.61 -1.27 -3.33
N LEU A 11 -17.88 -2.14 -4.03
CA LEU A 11 -18.39 -2.94 -5.15
C LEU A 11 -18.92 -4.31 -4.67
N GLY A 12 -18.85 -4.57 -3.37
CA GLY A 12 -19.36 -5.76 -2.71
C GLY A 12 -18.33 -6.87 -2.57
N THR A 13 -18.80 -7.96 -1.96
CA THR A 13 -18.03 -9.21 -1.80
C THR A 13 -18.52 -10.25 -2.79
N VAL A 14 -17.58 -10.91 -3.45
CA VAL A 14 -17.85 -11.89 -4.51
C VAL A 14 -17.17 -13.21 -4.19
N ALA A 15 -17.92 -14.31 -4.32
CA ALA A 15 -17.36 -15.65 -4.27
C ALA A 15 -16.87 -16.05 -5.66
N LEU A 16 -15.56 -16.19 -5.82
CA LEU A 16 -14.93 -16.80 -6.98
C LEU A 16 -14.99 -18.32 -6.85
N THR A 17 -15.41 -18.96 -7.91
CA THR A 17 -15.57 -20.40 -8.07
C THR A 17 -14.99 -20.81 -9.41
N ALA A 18 -14.83 -22.11 -9.64
CA ALA A 18 -14.40 -22.62 -10.95
C ALA A 18 -15.31 -22.18 -12.12
N ALA A 19 -16.57 -21.83 -11.85
CA ALA A 19 -17.55 -21.47 -12.88
C ALA A 19 -17.62 -19.95 -13.20
N ASN A 20 -17.10 -19.08 -12.33
CA ASN A 20 -17.20 -17.62 -12.48
C ASN A 20 -15.85 -16.90 -12.29
N GLN A 21 -14.75 -17.65 -12.30
CA GLN A 21 -13.42 -17.07 -12.48
C GLN A 21 -13.36 -16.27 -13.79
N GLY A 22 -12.86 -15.04 -13.73
CA GLY A 22 -12.89 -14.11 -14.85
C GLY A 22 -14.25 -13.41 -15.06
N GLN A 23 -15.16 -13.48 -14.08
CA GLN A 23 -16.35 -12.62 -14.05
C GLN A 23 -15.92 -11.16 -14.15
N THR A 24 -16.71 -10.38 -14.89
CA THR A 24 -16.50 -8.95 -15.04
C THR A 24 -17.33 -8.14 -14.06
N PHE A 25 -16.77 -7.02 -13.62
CA PHE A 25 -17.35 -6.03 -12.73
C PHE A 25 -17.25 -4.67 -13.38
N ASP A 26 -18.18 -3.79 -13.02
CA ASP A 26 -18.25 -2.45 -13.56
C ASP A 26 -17.98 -1.43 -12.46
N VAL A 27 -17.22 -0.38 -12.80
CA VAL A 27 -17.04 0.80 -11.98
C VAL A 27 -17.33 2.04 -12.82
N VAL A 28 -18.21 2.91 -12.33
CA VAL A 28 -18.55 4.15 -13.02
C VAL A 28 -17.61 5.27 -12.56
N VAL A 29 -16.74 5.70 -13.46
CA VAL A 29 -15.72 6.71 -13.22
C VAL A 29 -16.04 7.94 -14.08
N ASN A 30 -16.59 8.98 -13.46
CA ASN A 30 -16.97 10.21 -14.15
C ASN A 30 -16.21 11.40 -13.59
N HIS A 31 -15.62 12.21 -14.46
CA HIS A 31 -14.90 13.44 -14.12
C HIS A 31 -13.81 13.24 -13.07
N ALA A 32 -13.16 12.08 -13.09
CA ALA A 32 -12.08 11.75 -12.19
C ALA A 32 -10.74 12.16 -12.80
N THR A 33 -9.77 12.45 -11.93
CA THR A 33 -8.36 12.58 -12.28
C THR A 33 -7.65 11.24 -12.18
N SER A 34 -8.14 10.36 -11.31
CA SER A 34 -7.66 8.99 -11.18
C SER A 34 -8.68 8.11 -10.44
N PHE A 35 -8.44 6.81 -10.43
CA PHE A 35 -9.08 5.87 -9.55
C PHE A 35 -8.14 4.71 -9.21
N THR A 36 -8.43 4.05 -8.09
CA THR A 36 -7.74 2.85 -7.62
C THR A 36 -8.76 1.74 -7.46
N LEU A 37 -8.44 0.55 -7.94
CA LEU A 37 -9.18 -0.68 -7.66
C LEU A 37 -8.40 -1.49 -6.63
N VAL A 38 -9.10 -2.00 -5.62
CA VAL A 38 -8.57 -2.92 -4.62
C VAL A 38 -9.42 -4.19 -4.66
N ALA A 39 -8.77 -5.33 -4.80
CA ALA A 39 -9.36 -6.65 -4.70
C ALA A 39 -8.71 -7.38 -3.52
N ASP A 40 -9.43 -7.45 -2.40
CA ASP A 40 -8.97 -8.06 -1.15
C ASP A 40 -9.51 -9.50 -1.02
N GLY A 41 -8.64 -10.49 -1.15
CA GLY A 41 -8.97 -11.91 -1.04
C GLY A 41 -8.87 -12.49 0.36
N GLY A 42 -8.53 -11.69 1.37
CA GLY A 42 -8.24 -12.18 2.73
C GLY A 42 -7.04 -13.13 2.72
N ASP A 43 -7.28 -14.42 3.02
CA ASP A 43 -6.23 -15.44 3.10
C ASP A 43 -5.96 -16.15 1.75
N ALA A 44 -6.36 -15.54 0.63
CA ALA A 44 -6.16 -16.12 -0.69
C ALA A 44 -4.67 -16.16 -1.07
N THR A 45 -4.24 -17.19 -1.78
CA THR A 45 -2.86 -17.32 -2.27
C THR A 45 -2.48 -16.24 -3.28
N ASP A 46 -3.36 -15.99 -4.24
CA ASP A 46 -3.07 -15.10 -5.36
C ASP A 46 -4.41 -14.51 -5.81
N ILE A 47 -4.53 -13.19 -5.81
CA ILE A 47 -5.63 -12.43 -6.38
C ILE A 47 -5.04 -11.49 -7.42
N ASP A 48 -5.57 -11.56 -8.65
CA ASP A 48 -5.15 -10.71 -9.75
C ASP A 48 -6.32 -9.85 -10.23
N ILE A 49 -6.06 -8.60 -10.60
CA ILE A 49 -6.93 -7.84 -11.50
C ILE A 49 -6.50 -8.19 -12.93
N GLU A 50 -7.16 -9.19 -13.51
CA GLU A 50 -6.77 -9.83 -14.78
C GLU A 50 -6.97 -8.92 -16.00
N THR A 51 -8.06 -8.15 -16.01
CA THR A 51 -8.30 -7.21 -17.09
C THR A 51 -8.97 -5.95 -16.56
N LEU A 52 -8.72 -4.83 -17.23
CA LEU A 52 -9.43 -3.57 -17.03
C LEU A 52 -9.61 -2.94 -18.40
N ARG A 53 -10.85 -2.56 -18.73
CA ARG A 53 -11.22 -1.93 -20.00
C ARG A 53 -11.78 -0.54 -19.73
N ALA A 54 -11.31 0.42 -20.49
CA ALA A 54 -11.86 1.78 -20.51
C ALA A 54 -13.26 1.80 -21.15
N PRO A 55 -14.02 2.89 -20.95
CA PRO A 55 -15.32 3.12 -21.61
C PRO A 55 -15.27 2.99 -23.14
N SER A 56 -14.17 3.40 -23.78
CA SER A 56 -13.93 3.20 -25.21
C SER A 56 -13.75 1.74 -25.64
N GLY A 57 -13.58 0.81 -24.69
CA GLY A 57 -13.22 -0.59 -24.91
C GLY A 57 -11.72 -0.86 -24.94
N ALA A 58 -10.88 0.19 -24.85
CA ALA A 58 -9.43 0.05 -24.78
C ALA A 58 -8.99 -0.76 -23.56
N LEU A 59 -8.03 -1.66 -23.73
CA LEU A 59 -7.52 -2.51 -22.64
C LEU A 59 -6.45 -1.73 -21.84
N VAL A 60 -6.77 -1.45 -20.58
CA VAL A 60 -5.97 -0.70 -19.60
C VAL A 60 -5.18 -1.61 -18.67
N VAL A 61 -5.63 -2.84 -18.44
CA VAL A 61 -4.84 -3.91 -17.81
C VAL A 61 -5.05 -5.16 -18.66
N THR A 62 -3.97 -5.82 -19.06
CA THR A 62 -4.00 -7.04 -19.88
C THR A 62 -3.76 -8.25 -19.01
N SER A 63 -4.26 -9.43 -19.39
CA SER A 63 -4.06 -10.68 -18.63
C SER A 63 -2.63 -11.24 -18.71
N ALA A 64 -1.68 -10.48 -19.27
CA ALA A 64 -0.30 -10.89 -19.38
C ALA A 64 0.45 -10.45 -18.13
N ARG A 65 0.94 -11.43 -17.36
CA ARG A 65 1.80 -11.19 -16.19
C ARG A 65 3.03 -10.39 -16.59
N GLY A 66 3.31 -9.32 -15.84
CA GLY A 66 4.46 -8.45 -16.09
C GLY A 66 4.36 -7.58 -17.34
N ASP A 67 3.17 -7.42 -17.93
CA ASP A 67 2.98 -6.49 -19.04
C ASP A 67 3.15 -5.04 -18.54
N ALA A 68 4.10 -4.33 -19.16
CA ALA A 68 4.37 -2.93 -18.86
C ALA A 68 3.23 -2.09 -19.46
N ASN A 69 2.17 -1.87 -18.68
CA ASN A 69 1.04 -1.11 -19.17
C ASN A 69 1.36 0.39 -19.18
N PRO A 70 1.04 1.15 -20.23
CA PRO A 70 1.24 2.60 -20.22
C PRO A 70 0.41 3.34 -19.15
N LEU A 71 -0.70 2.76 -18.69
CA LEU A 71 -1.64 3.36 -17.72
C LEU A 71 -1.47 2.86 -16.29
N THR A 72 -0.92 1.65 -16.07
CA THR A 72 -0.51 1.19 -14.73
C THR A 72 1.01 1.18 -14.53
N GLY A 73 1.77 1.54 -15.57
CA GLY A 73 3.22 1.60 -15.59
C GLY A 73 3.90 0.23 -15.52
N THR A 74 5.00 0.11 -14.76
CA THR A 74 5.73 -1.16 -14.59
C THR A 74 5.15 -2.06 -13.51
N VAL A 75 4.17 -1.57 -12.75
CA VAL A 75 3.55 -2.34 -11.70
C VAL A 75 2.38 -3.11 -12.27
N SER A 76 2.49 -4.44 -12.21
CA SER A 76 1.48 -5.34 -12.70
C SER A 76 0.51 -5.66 -11.55
N PRO A 77 -0.80 -5.39 -11.67
CA PRO A 77 -1.78 -5.88 -10.69
C PRO A 77 -2.04 -7.40 -10.85
N GLN A 78 -1.04 -8.13 -11.38
CA GLN A 78 -1.00 -9.56 -11.69
C GLN A 78 0.32 -10.18 -11.22
N ASP A 79 0.91 -9.56 -10.21
CA ASP A 79 2.11 -10.09 -9.58
C ASP A 79 1.73 -11.34 -8.80
N VAL A 80 2.35 -12.45 -9.17
CA VAL A 80 2.07 -13.75 -8.57
C VAL A 80 2.33 -13.70 -7.09
N GLY A 81 1.37 -14.19 -6.31
CA GLY A 81 1.48 -14.34 -4.86
C GLY A 81 1.20 -12.99 -4.21
N GLY A 82 -0.07 -12.63 -4.16
CA GLY A 82 -0.56 -11.50 -3.39
C GLY A 82 -2.02 -11.76 -3.06
N SER A 83 -2.37 -11.73 -1.78
CA SER A 83 -3.75 -11.94 -1.34
C SER A 83 -4.63 -10.70 -1.58
N VAL A 84 -3.99 -9.55 -1.87
CA VAL A 84 -4.64 -8.28 -2.21
C VAL A 84 -4.02 -7.70 -3.48
N ALA A 85 -4.82 -7.47 -4.52
CA ALA A 85 -4.39 -6.75 -5.71
C ALA A 85 -4.83 -5.29 -5.69
N THR A 86 -3.93 -4.38 -6.07
CA THR A 86 -4.23 -2.96 -6.23
C THR A 86 -3.83 -2.47 -7.62
N ALA A 87 -4.75 -1.81 -8.32
CA ALA A 87 -4.49 -1.17 -9.62
C ALA A 87 -4.81 0.34 -9.55
N ILE A 88 -3.82 1.19 -9.86
CA ILE A 88 -3.96 2.65 -9.86
C ILE A 88 -3.99 3.16 -11.32
N VAL A 89 -5.00 3.96 -11.66
CA VAL A 89 -5.23 4.46 -13.03
C VAL A 89 -5.58 5.96 -13.04
N PRO A 90 -4.91 6.81 -13.82
CA PRO A 90 -3.67 6.52 -14.52
C PRO A 90 -2.51 6.56 -13.51
N SER A 91 -1.47 5.76 -13.73
CA SER A 91 -0.24 5.82 -12.95
C SER A 91 0.73 6.89 -13.48
N ARG A 92 0.33 7.72 -14.46
CA ARG A 92 1.14 8.76 -15.14
C ARG A 92 0.28 9.97 -15.56
N ILE A 93 0.87 11.17 -15.56
CA ILE A 93 0.14 12.45 -15.86
C ILE A 93 -0.28 12.56 -17.32
N ALA A 94 0.49 11.94 -18.21
CA ALA A 94 0.34 12.15 -19.65
C ALA A 94 -0.94 11.51 -20.26
N THR A 95 -1.72 10.76 -19.49
CA THR A 95 -2.90 10.06 -20.03
C THR A 95 -4.15 10.37 -19.19
N PRO A 96 -5.00 11.31 -19.65
CA PRO A 96 -6.29 11.57 -19.03
C PRO A 96 -7.14 10.30 -18.99
N ILE A 97 -7.87 10.07 -17.90
CA ILE A 97 -8.84 8.98 -17.83
C ILE A 97 -10.14 9.36 -18.53
N GLU A 98 -10.67 8.42 -19.30
CA GLU A 98 -11.98 8.55 -19.92
C GLU A 98 -13.08 8.54 -18.85
N SER A 99 -14.12 9.35 -19.03
CA SER A 99 -15.32 9.25 -18.20
C SER A 99 -16.26 8.17 -18.75
N GLY A 100 -16.81 7.34 -17.88
CA GLY A 100 -17.77 6.30 -18.21
C GLY A 100 -17.63 5.06 -17.33
N THR A 101 -18.15 3.94 -17.82
CA THR A 101 -18.02 2.65 -17.15
C THR A 101 -16.73 1.97 -17.56
N TYR A 102 -15.87 1.69 -16.59
CA TYR A 102 -14.76 0.76 -16.75
C TYR A 102 -15.23 -0.63 -16.37
N THR A 103 -14.81 -1.63 -17.14
CA THR A 103 -15.14 -3.04 -16.88
C THR A 103 -13.85 -3.79 -16.59
N PHE A 104 -13.80 -4.50 -15.47
CA PHE A 104 -12.62 -5.26 -15.05
C PHE A 104 -12.97 -6.68 -14.67
N SER A 105 -12.00 -7.59 -14.70
CA SER A 105 -12.16 -8.95 -14.20
C SER A 105 -11.11 -9.27 -13.16
N ILE A 106 -11.44 -10.16 -12.24
CA ILE A 106 -10.51 -10.67 -11.23
C ILE A 106 -10.37 -12.18 -11.34
N GLY A 107 -9.22 -12.68 -10.93
CA GLY A 107 -8.92 -14.11 -10.83
C GLY A 107 -8.34 -14.42 -9.46
N SER A 108 -8.49 -15.67 -9.03
CA SER A 108 -7.76 -16.19 -7.88
C SER A 108 -6.99 -17.44 -8.27
N PHE A 109 -5.74 -17.54 -7.87
CA PHE A 109 -4.85 -18.62 -8.28
C PHE A 109 -4.15 -19.25 -7.06
N ASN A 110 -3.76 -20.50 -7.20
CA ASN A 110 -2.79 -21.09 -6.28
C ASN A 110 -1.36 -20.81 -6.76
N ALA A 111 -0.36 -21.23 -5.99
CA ALA A 111 1.05 -21.05 -6.33
C ALA A 111 1.48 -21.67 -7.69
N ALA A 112 0.71 -22.62 -8.23
CA ALA A 112 0.94 -23.21 -9.55
C ALA A 112 0.29 -22.41 -10.70
N GLY A 113 -0.32 -21.25 -10.42
CA GLY A 113 -1.08 -20.45 -11.38
C GLY A 113 -2.40 -21.09 -11.81
N THR A 114 -2.90 -22.09 -11.05
CA THR A 114 -4.19 -22.72 -11.32
C THR A 114 -5.29 -21.97 -10.59
N ARG A 115 -6.39 -21.70 -11.28
CA ARG A 115 -7.55 -21.01 -10.72
C ARG A 115 -8.15 -21.78 -9.53
N VAL A 116 -8.38 -21.10 -8.41
CA VAL A 116 -8.97 -21.66 -7.18
C VAL A 116 -10.12 -20.81 -6.65
N ALA A 117 -10.97 -21.38 -5.81
CA ALA A 117 -12.06 -20.61 -5.20
C ALA A 117 -11.52 -19.63 -4.16
N ALA A 118 -12.11 -18.43 -4.08
CA ALA A 118 -11.77 -17.41 -3.09
C ALA A 118 -12.98 -16.52 -2.82
N THR A 119 -12.98 -15.81 -1.70
CA THR A 119 -13.96 -14.75 -1.42
C THR A 119 -13.22 -13.43 -1.50
N VAL A 120 -13.65 -12.52 -2.39
CA VAL A 120 -12.94 -11.28 -2.67
C VAL A 120 -13.84 -10.09 -2.39
N HIS A 121 -13.38 -9.15 -1.57
CA HIS A 121 -14.01 -7.86 -1.39
C HIS A 121 -13.44 -6.84 -2.37
N LEU A 122 -14.32 -6.13 -3.08
CA LEU A 122 -13.95 -5.21 -4.14
C LEU A 122 -14.24 -3.77 -3.73
N THR A 123 -13.22 -2.91 -3.81
CA THR A 123 -13.35 -1.48 -3.54
C THR A 123 -12.80 -0.68 -4.71
N ALA A 124 -13.49 0.41 -5.07
CA ALA A 124 -12.96 1.43 -5.95
C ALA A 124 -12.82 2.78 -5.21
N ILE A 125 -11.70 3.45 -5.40
CA ILE A 125 -11.43 4.78 -4.86
C ILE A 125 -11.31 5.72 -6.04
N ILE A 126 -12.17 6.73 -6.14
CA ILE A 126 -12.24 7.63 -7.29
C ILE A 126 -11.86 9.03 -6.85
N ASP A 127 -10.73 9.55 -7.33
CA ASP A 127 -10.28 10.92 -7.07
C ASP A 127 -10.76 11.85 -8.19
N ARG A 128 -11.43 12.94 -7.81
CA ARG A 128 -11.92 13.99 -8.72
C ARG A 128 -11.29 15.34 -8.44
N ARG A 129 -10.34 15.40 -7.49
CA ARG A 129 -9.63 16.63 -7.20
C ARG A 129 -8.81 17.02 -8.44
N PRO A 130 -8.83 18.29 -8.86
CA PRO A 130 -7.93 18.75 -9.91
C PRO A 130 -6.49 18.53 -9.45
N PHE A 131 -5.63 18.01 -10.33
CA PHE A 131 -4.23 17.62 -10.05
C PHE A 131 -3.57 18.46 -8.94
N PRO A 132 -3.60 17.99 -7.68
CA PRO A 132 -3.21 18.84 -6.57
C PRO A 132 -1.70 19.09 -6.66
N THR A 133 -1.29 20.33 -6.45
CA THR A 133 0.14 20.69 -6.41
C THR A 133 0.74 20.53 -5.01
N THR A 134 -0.11 20.39 -4.01
CA THR A 134 0.22 20.17 -2.59
C THR A 134 -0.73 19.14 -1.99
N GLY A 135 -0.37 18.53 -0.86
CA GLY A 135 -1.27 17.60 -0.17
C GLY A 135 -0.78 17.26 1.24
N THR A 136 -1.56 16.44 1.95
CA THR A 136 -1.17 15.93 3.27
C THR A 136 -1.28 14.41 3.29
N LEU A 137 -0.15 13.73 3.49
CA LEU A 137 -0.10 12.30 3.76
C LEU A 137 -0.27 12.09 5.27
N ARG A 138 -1.40 11.51 5.66
CA ARG A 138 -1.67 11.15 7.06
C ARG A 138 -1.15 9.74 7.32
N VAL A 139 -0.40 9.58 8.41
CA VAL A 139 0.23 8.33 8.79
C VAL A 139 -0.27 7.93 10.18
N ARG A 140 -0.71 6.68 10.31
CA ARG A 140 -0.94 6.03 11.61
C ARG A 140 0.29 5.21 11.95
N LEU A 141 0.80 5.41 13.16
CA LEU A 141 1.99 4.72 13.66
C LEU A 141 1.60 3.61 14.62
N PHE A 142 2.18 2.43 14.42
CA PHE A 142 2.07 1.30 15.34
C PHE A 142 3.45 0.98 15.89
N PHE A 143 3.55 0.82 17.21
CA PHE A 143 4.78 0.41 17.88
C PHE A 143 4.61 -1.02 18.39
N VAL A 144 5.34 -1.96 17.80
CA VAL A 144 5.09 -3.40 17.96
C VAL A 144 6.22 -4.01 18.75
N GLY A 145 6.07 -4.01 20.07
CA GLY A 145 7.11 -4.44 21.00
C GLY A 145 8.44 -3.68 20.86
N ALA A 146 8.45 -2.54 20.17
CA ALA A 146 9.65 -1.80 19.82
C ALA A 146 10.45 -1.37 21.06
N LYS A 147 11.69 -1.81 21.18
CA LYS A 147 12.50 -1.58 22.38
C LYS A 147 12.83 -0.11 22.56
N GLY A 148 12.35 0.46 23.66
CA GLY A 148 12.63 1.86 24.04
C GLY A 148 11.90 2.89 23.18
N LEU A 149 10.87 2.47 22.44
CA LEU A 149 10.05 3.33 21.61
C LEU A 149 8.58 2.87 21.69
N ASP A 150 7.71 3.75 22.15
CA ASP A 150 6.27 3.49 22.24
C ASP A 150 5.48 4.71 21.76
N ALA A 151 4.16 4.56 21.66
CA ALA A 151 3.27 5.61 21.22
C ALA A 151 3.40 6.87 22.09
N ALA A 152 3.63 6.75 23.40
CA ALA A 152 3.75 7.90 24.29
C ALA A 152 5.06 8.68 24.09
N SER A 153 6.18 7.95 24.00
CA SER A 153 7.55 8.47 24.00
C SER A 153 8.08 8.81 22.61
N ALA A 154 7.50 8.29 21.53
CA ALA A 154 8.04 8.44 20.17
C ALA A 154 8.29 9.89 19.77
N LEU A 155 7.35 10.80 20.06
CA LEU A 155 7.48 12.21 19.67
C LEU A 155 8.57 12.96 20.44
N ASP A 156 8.97 12.47 21.61
CA ASP A 156 10.05 13.05 22.41
C ASP A 156 11.41 12.40 22.13
N SER A 157 11.43 11.28 21.39
CA SER A 157 12.65 10.55 21.03
C SER A 157 13.39 11.24 19.88
N PRO A 158 14.63 11.75 20.10
CA PRO A 158 15.41 12.35 19.03
C PRO A 158 15.68 11.37 17.88
N ALA A 159 15.82 10.08 18.20
CA ALA A 159 16.08 9.05 17.21
C ALA A 159 14.88 8.82 16.29
N PHE A 160 13.67 8.75 16.86
CA PHE A 160 12.44 8.69 16.07
C PHE A 160 12.25 9.95 15.22
N GLN A 161 12.52 11.13 15.81
CA GLN A 161 12.44 12.39 15.09
C GLN A 161 13.39 12.42 13.87
N THR A 162 14.61 11.87 13.96
CA THR A 162 15.52 11.73 12.81
C THR A 162 14.93 10.84 11.71
N VAL A 163 14.41 9.66 12.07
CA VAL A 163 13.78 8.73 11.10
C VAL A 163 12.59 9.39 10.42
N PHE A 164 11.69 10.00 11.20
CA PHE A 164 10.48 10.65 10.67
C PHE A 164 10.80 11.94 9.91
N HIS A 165 11.90 12.62 10.26
CA HIS A 165 12.39 13.79 9.53
C HIS A 165 12.69 13.43 8.08
N GLU A 166 13.36 12.30 7.81
CA GLU A 166 13.66 11.90 6.43
C GLU A 166 12.39 11.61 5.61
N LEU A 167 11.38 10.98 6.21
CA LEU A 167 10.06 10.81 5.58
C LEU A 167 9.43 12.16 5.24
N THR A 168 9.33 13.07 6.22
CA THR A 168 8.75 14.40 6.02
C THR A 168 9.53 15.22 4.99
N ARG A 169 10.86 15.23 5.07
CA ARG A 169 11.75 15.96 4.14
C ARG A 169 11.55 15.50 2.70
N THR A 170 11.48 14.18 2.51
CA THR A 170 11.30 13.55 1.19
C THR A 170 9.97 13.94 0.55
N PHE A 171 8.88 13.87 1.30
CA PHE A 171 7.54 14.21 0.79
C PHE A 171 7.32 15.73 0.67
N ASN A 172 7.89 16.53 1.57
CA ASN A 172 7.86 17.99 1.49
C ASN A 172 8.56 18.51 0.23
N ALA A 173 9.61 17.84 -0.23
CA ALA A 173 10.30 18.19 -1.48
C ALA A 173 9.38 18.15 -2.71
N ILE A 174 8.29 17.36 -2.65
CA ILE A 174 7.24 17.28 -3.67
C ILE A 174 5.93 17.96 -3.24
N GLY A 175 5.97 18.82 -2.22
CA GLY A 175 4.82 19.60 -1.75
C GLY A 175 3.78 18.80 -0.97
N ILE A 176 4.15 17.64 -0.42
CA ILE A 176 3.26 16.83 0.41
C ILE A 176 3.72 16.92 1.86
N ASP A 177 2.89 17.51 2.71
CA ASP A 177 3.09 17.51 4.15
C ASP A 177 2.82 16.10 4.70
N VAL A 178 3.63 15.64 5.66
CA VAL A 178 3.38 14.37 6.34
C VAL A 178 2.91 14.65 7.77
N GLU A 179 1.74 14.13 8.12
CA GLU A 179 1.09 14.31 9.42
C GLU A 179 0.95 12.97 10.14
N ILE A 180 1.28 12.93 11.42
CA ILE A 180 0.96 11.78 12.29
C ILE A 180 -0.50 11.93 12.72
N ALA A 181 -1.38 11.13 12.15
CA ALA A 181 -2.81 11.17 12.46
C ALA A 181 -3.13 10.44 13.78
N ASP A 182 -2.40 9.36 14.06
CA ASP A 182 -2.63 8.52 15.23
C ASP A 182 -1.37 7.69 15.56
N ARG A 183 -1.29 7.22 16.81
CA ARG A 183 -0.17 6.42 17.33
C ARG A 183 -0.69 5.39 18.35
N THR A 184 -0.38 4.12 18.14
CA THR A 184 -0.89 3.01 18.97
C THR A 184 0.22 2.02 19.29
N ASP A 185 0.22 1.50 20.52
CA ASP A 185 1.07 0.37 20.90
C ASP A 185 0.37 -0.96 20.61
N ILE A 186 1.09 -1.87 19.96
CA ILE A 186 0.70 -3.28 19.84
C ILE A 186 1.46 -4.04 20.93
N GLY A 187 0.78 -4.32 22.04
CA GLY A 187 1.32 -5.03 23.20
C GLY A 187 0.92 -6.50 23.28
N GLY A 188 1.16 -7.11 24.44
CA GLY A 188 0.79 -8.50 24.72
C GLY A 188 1.55 -9.51 23.87
N ASP A 189 0.96 -10.69 23.67
CA ASP A 189 1.58 -11.79 22.92
C ASP A 189 1.86 -11.41 21.46
N ALA A 190 0.96 -10.63 20.84
CA ALA A 190 1.15 -10.13 19.48
C ALA A 190 2.35 -9.18 19.39
N GLY A 191 2.44 -8.21 20.30
CA GLY A 191 3.58 -7.28 20.35
C GLY A 191 4.91 -7.98 20.55
N LEU A 192 4.98 -9.01 21.39
CA LEU A 192 6.20 -9.78 21.61
C LEU A 192 6.59 -10.65 20.41
N ARG A 193 5.60 -11.29 19.77
CA ARG A 193 5.85 -12.20 18.65
C ARG A 193 6.16 -11.45 17.36
N LEU A 194 5.45 -10.36 17.08
CA LEU A 194 5.56 -9.59 15.83
C LEU A 194 6.58 -8.44 15.92
N ALA A 195 7.26 -8.25 17.05
CA ALA A 195 8.39 -7.32 17.15
C ALA A 195 9.56 -7.75 16.27
N VAL A 196 9.72 -9.06 16.03
CA VAL A 196 10.80 -9.59 15.21
C VAL A 196 10.15 -10.34 14.06
N LEU A 197 10.21 -9.77 12.85
CA LEU A 197 9.54 -10.33 11.69
C LEU A 197 10.49 -11.20 10.87
N ASP A 198 10.03 -12.39 10.54
CA ASP A 198 10.53 -13.13 9.40
C ASP A 198 9.96 -12.52 8.11
N VAL A 199 10.83 -12.01 7.24
CA VAL A 199 10.46 -11.47 5.93
C VAL A 199 10.96 -12.43 4.86
N LEU A 200 10.18 -12.66 3.80
CA LEU A 200 10.62 -13.53 2.72
C LEU A 200 11.85 -12.94 2.01
N ASP A 201 12.97 -13.65 2.11
CA ASP A 201 14.20 -13.33 1.37
C ASP A 201 14.60 -14.53 0.51
N SER A 202 14.48 -14.35 -0.82
CA SER A 202 14.90 -15.34 -1.82
C SER A 202 16.40 -15.66 -1.84
N THR A 203 17.21 -14.91 -1.09
CA THR A 203 18.67 -15.07 -1.01
C THR A 203 19.14 -15.86 0.21
N THR A 204 18.24 -16.20 1.14
CA THR A 204 18.57 -17.00 2.33
C THR A 204 17.98 -18.41 2.23
N ASP A 205 18.67 -19.39 2.82
CA ASP A 205 18.15 -20.77 2.96
C ASP A 205 17.10 -20.89 4.09
N ARG A 206 16.69 -19.77 4.70
CA ARG A 206 15.74 -19.78 5.82
C ARG A 206 14.34 -20.00 5.29
N VAL A 207 13.67 -21.02 5.84
CA VAL A 207 12.25 -21.26 5.57
C VAL A 207 11.45 -20.31 6.45
N VAL A 208 10.84 -19.31 5.83
CA VAL A 208 9.89 -18.39 6.45
C VAL A 208 8.48 -18.95 6.23
N PRO A 209 7.64 -19.06 7.28
CA PRO A 209 6.24 -19.46 7.12
C PRO A 209 5.47 -18.50 6.19
N ASP A 210 4.85 -19.09 5.18
CA ASP A 210 3.93 -18.47 4.23
C ASP A 210 2.91 -19.57 3.88
N HIS A 211 1.93 -19.78 4.78
CA HIS A 211 0.99 -20.90 4.66
C HIS A 211 -0.01 -20.69 3.52
N ASN A 212 -0.38 -19.43 3.25
CA ASN A 212 -1.29 -19.09 2.16
C ASN A 212 -0.54 -18.98 0.81
N LEU A 213 0.79 -18.99 0.78
CA LEU A 213 1.65 -18.89 -0.40
C LEU A 213 1.49 -17.55 -1.15
N ASN A 214 1.13 -16.50 -0.41
CA ASN A 214 0.88 -15.17 -0.96
C ASN A 214 2.18 -14.34 -1.12
N ARG A 215 3.36 -14.97 -1.04
CA ARG A 215 4.67 -14.32 -1.13
C ARG A 215 4.85 -13.14 -0.19
N GLN A 216 4.12 -13.16 0.91
CA GLN A 216 4.36 -12.40 2.11
C GLN A 216 4.47 -13.40 3.26
N SER A 217 5.21 -13.07 4.32
CA SER A 217 5.22 -13.96 5.49
C SER A 217 3.90 -13.87 6.24
N ASP A 218 3.48 -14.96 6.87
CA ASP A 218 2.24 -14.97 7.66
C ASP A 218 2.30 -13.95 8.83
N GLU A 219 3.51 -13.65 9.32
CA GLU A 219 3.73 -12.64 10.37
C GLU A 219 3.45 -11.22 9.86
N MET A 220 3.80 -10.93 8.61
CA MET A 220 3.48 -9.64 7.99
C MET A 220 1.98 -9.53 7.67
N ASP A 221 1.36 -10.62 7.19
CA ASP A 221 -0.10 -10.68 6.98
C ASP A 221 -0.85 -10.33 8.28
N GLU A 222 -0.45 -11.01 9.36
CA GLU A 222 -1.03 -10.77 10.68
C GLU A 222 -0.77 -9.34 11.15
N LEU A 223 0.48 -8.86 11.07
CA LEU A 223 0.87 -7.52 11.50
C LEU A 223 0.00 -6.45 10.84
N PHE A 224 -0.17 -6.50 9.52
CA PHE A 224 -0.96 -5.52 8.79
C PHE A 224 -2.47 -5.67 9.06
N GLY A 225 -2.93 -6.90 9.31
CA GLY A 225 -4.29 -7.19 9.78
C GLY A 225 -4.64 -6.63 11.16
N LEU A 226 -3.65 -6.26 11.99
CA LEU A 226 -3.90 -5.63 13.30
C LEU A 226 -4.35 -4.16 13.20
N ALA A 227 -4.16 -3.51 12.05
CA ALA A 227 -4.70 -2.17 11.86
C ALA A 227 -6.23 -2.17 11.89
N PRO A 228 -6.88 -1.09 12.37
CA PRO A 228 -8.33 -0.98 12.31
C PRO A 228 -8.85 -1.24 10.89
N GLN A 229 -9.78 -2.19 10.76
CA GLN A 229 -10.40 -2.52 9.48
C GLN A 229 -11.29 -1.38 8.99
N GLY A 230 -11.24 -1.14 7.69
CA GLY A 230 -12.18 -0.25 7.01
C GLY A 230 -11.48 0.71 6.08
N VAL A 231 -12.22 1.75 5.68
CA VAL A 231 -11.75 2.74 4.73
C VAL A 231 -11.40 4.03 5.45
N GLY A 232 -10.17 4.51 5.25
CA GLY A 232 -9.64 5.70 5.91
C GLY A 232 -8.68 6.48 5.04
N ASP A 233 -8.23 7.62 5.55
CA ASP A 233 -7.33 8.54 4.86
C ASP A 233 -5.88 8.46 5.36
N THR A 234 -5.56 7.38 6.08
CA THR A 234 -4.26 7.14 6.72
C THR A 234 -3.59 5.89 6.16
N ILE A 235 -2.29 5.97 5.89
CA ILE A 235 -1.47 4.76 5.73
C ILE A 235 -0.99 4.24 7.09
N ASN A 236 -0.79 2.94 7.21
CA ASN A 236 -0.32 2.31 8.43
C ASN A 236 1.20 2.04 8.36
N VAL A 237 1.95 2.52 9.35
CA VAL A 237 3.39 2.27 9.49
C VAL A 237 3.67 1.58 10.82
N PHE A 238 4.29 0.41 10.77
CA PHE A 238 4.57 -0.46 11.91
C PHE A 238 6.06 -0.43 12.22
N PHE A 239 6.43 0.10 13.39
CA PHE A 239 7.77 0.03 13.93
C PHE A 239 7.94 -1.30 14.67
N VAL A 240 8.82 -2.14 14.14
CA VAL A 240 9.19 -3.45 14.72
C VAL A 240 10.65 -3.43 15.16
N ASP A 241 11.08 -4.35 15.99
CA ASP A 241 12.48 -4.45 16.44
C ASP A 241 13.42 -4.85 15.31
N GLU A 242 13.15 -5.93 14.58
CA GLU A 242 14.10 -6.50 13.63
C GLU A 242 13.44 -7.27 12.49
N PHE A 243 14.12 -7.35 11.34
CA PHE A 243 13.84 -8.30 10.27
C PHE A 243 14.91 -9.40 10.27
N VAL A 244 14.51 -10.65 10.50
CA VAL A 244 15.46 -11.76 10.76
C VAL A 244 16.13 -12.28 9.49
N ALA A 245 15.47 -12.15 8.34
CA ALA A 245 15.82 -12.88 7.13
C ALA A 245 16.32 -11.99 5.99
N GLN A 246 16.30 -10.67 6.12
CA GLN A 246 16.61 -9.75 5.01
C GLN A 246 17.74 -8.80 5.40
N SER A 247 18.98 -9.19 5.14
CA SER A 247 20.14 -8.37 5.49
C SER A 247 20.13 -7.06 4.70
N GLY A 248 20.12 -5.93 5.41
CA GLY A 248 20.20 -4.60 4.80
C GLY A 248 18.88 -3.99 4.35
N THR A 249 17.74 -4.60 4.71
CA THR A 249 16.42 -3.97 4.52
C THR A 249 15.99 -3.27 5.80
N ASP A 250 15.62 -1.99 5.68
CA ASP A 250 15.15 -1.19 6.82
C ASP A 250 13.64 -0.96 6.83
N ALA A 251 12.95 -1.18 5.71
CA ALA A 251 11.50 -1.11 5.61
C ALA A 251 10.97 -2.05 4.51
N VAL A 252 9.73 -2.53 4.67
CA VAL A 252 9.04 -3.40 3.72
C VAL A 252 7.56 -3.00 3.65
N SER A 253 7.03 -2.79 2.45
CA SER A 253 5.59 -2.56 2.24
C SER A 253 4.85 -3.86 1.95
N GLY A 254 3.59 -3.95 2.38
CA GLY A 254 2.75 -5.10 2.07
C GLY A 254 2.35 -5.18 0.61
N GLY A 255 2.37 -4.08 -0.12
CA GLY A 255 2.16 -4.08 -1.57
C GLY A 255 2.89 -2.92 -2.22
N GLN A 256 3.12 -3.03 -3.53
CA GLN A 256 3.71 -1.97 -4.34
C GLN A 256 2.94 -1.88 -5.67
N PRO A 257 1.82 -1.11 -5.77
CA PRO A 257 1.19 -0.37 -4.69
C PRO A 257 0.46 -1.29 -3.72
N GLY A 258 0.27 -0.81 -2.50
CA GLY A 258 -0.65 -1.44 -1.56
C GLY A 258 -1.98 -0.69 -1.46
N PRO A 259 -2.93 -1.24 -0.69
CA PRO A 259 -4.28 -0.70 -0.54
C PRO A 259 -4.31 0.49 0.43
N SER A 260 -3.59 1.56 0.10
CA SER A 260 -3.40 2.78 0.91
C SER A 260 -4.58 3.40 1.66
N ILE A 261 -5.82 3.19 1.20
CA ILE A 261 -7.05 3.71 1.81
C ILE A 261 -7.89 2.60 2.45
N VAL A 262 -7.62 1.33 2.12
CA VAL A 262 -8.30 0.15 2.71
C VAL A 262 -7.36 -0.47 3.75
N SER A 263 -7.70 -0.23 5.02
CA SER A 263 -6.91 -0.65 6.17
C SER A 263 -7.39 -2.00 6.72
N GLY A 264 -6.47 -2.73 7.36
CA GLY A 264 -6.73 -4.02 8.01
C GLY A 264 -6.79 -5.21 7.05
N THR A 265 -6.28 -5.07 5.82
CA THR A 265 -5.99 -6.18 4.91
C THR A 265 -4.59 -6.74 5.19
N ALA A 266 -4.34 -7.96 4.70
CA ALA A 266 -3.03 -8.60 4.79
C ALA A 266 -1.89 -7.79 4.13
N HIS A 267 -2.19 -6.81 3.27
CA HIS A 267 -1.16 -6.01 2.59
C HIS A 267 -1.24 -4.51 2.94
N SER A 268 -2.04 -4.12 3.94
CA SER A 268 -2.40 -2.72 4.24
C SER A 268 -1.43 -1.96 5.16
N GLY A 269 -0.12 -2.11 4.94
CA GLY A 269 0.86 -1.42 5.78
C GLY A 269 2.29 -1.39 5.24
N ILE A 270 3.14 -0.67 5.96
CA ILE A 270 4.60 -0.67 5.83
C ILE A 270 5.20 -1.04 7.18
N ALA A 271 6.06 -2.04 7.24
CA ALA A 271 6.90 -2.33 8.41
C ALA A 271 8.25 -1.63 8.28
N VAL A 272 8.77 -1.10 9.39
CA VAL A 272 10.08 -0.46 9.49
C VAL A 272 10.80 -0.98 10.74
N THR A 273 12.05 -1.39 10.57
CA THR A 273 12.84 -1.92 11.69
C THR A 273 13.44 -0.79 12.53
N THR A 274 13.49 -1.01 13.84
CA THR A 274 14.23 -0.17 14.78
C THR A 274 15.64 -0.70 15.06
N ARG A 275 16.01 -1.84 14.44
CA ARG A 275 17.26 -2.57 14.62
C ARG A 275 17.56 -2.88 16.10
N GLY A 276 16.52 -3.32 16.81
CA GLY A 276 16.58 -3.61 18.24
C GLY A 276 16.67 -2.37 19.14
N GLY A 277 16.28 -1.20 18.63
CA GLY A 277 16.17 0.06 19.36
C GLY A 277 16.80 1.25 18.62
N LEU A 278 15.96 2.24 18.25
CA LEU A 278 16.41 3.44 17.53
C LEU A 278 17.42 4.27 18.33
N ALA A 279 17.27 4.34 19.66
CA ALA A 279 18.14 5.15 20.51
C ALA A 279 19.62 4.68 20.52
N ASP A 280 19.86 3.42 20.14
CA ASP A 280 21.19 2.82 20.10
C ASP A 280 21.88 3.01 18.73
N GLN A 281 21.19 3.57 17.74
CA GLN A 281 21.68 3.74 16.37
C GLN A 281 22.48 5.04 16.19
N SER A 282 23.40 5.05 15.23
CA SER A 282 24.05 6.28 14.81
C SER A 282 23.08 7.19 14.05
N VAL A 283 23.35 8.50 13.99
CA VAL A 283 22.52 9.44 13.20
C VAL A 283 22.44 8.99 11.73
N THR A 284 23.56 8.53 11.16
CA THR A 284 23.59 8.03 9.78
C THR A 284 22.72 6.79 9.58
N ASP A 285 22.69 5.88 10.56
CA ASP A 285 21.80 4.70 10.49
C ASP A 285 20.32 5.11 10.61
N LEU A 286 20.01 6.07 11.47
CA LEU A 286 18.65 6.62 11.60
C LEU A 286 18.18 7.30 10.32
N GLU A 287 19.05 8.08 9.67
CA GLU A 287 18.78 8.68 8.37
C GLU A 287 18.54 7.60 7.30
N ALA A 288 19.33 6.53 7.28
CA ALA A 288 19.17 5.42 6.34
C ALA A 288 17.81 4.70 6.53
N ILE A 289 17.42 4.43 7.78
CA ILE A 289 16.11 3.84 8.11
C ILE A 289 14.98 4.78 7.64
N GLY A 290 15.09 6.08 7.90
CA GLY A 290 14.10 7.07 7.47
C GLY A 290 13.98 7.19 5.94
N GLN A 291 15.10 7.09 5.22
CA GLN A 291 15.11 7.06 3.76
C GLN A 291 14.49 5.77 3.20
N ALA A 292 14.75 4.62 3.83
CA ALA A 292 14.11 3.36 3.45
C ALA A 292 12.59 3.43 3.68
N LEU A 293 12.15 3.96 4.82
CA LEU A 293 10.72 4.20 5.09
C LEU A 293 10.10 5.10 4.01
N ALA A 294 10.73 6.23 3.68
CA ALA A 294 10.23 7.13 2.65
C ALA A 294 10.11 6.45 1.27
N ARG A 295 11.11 5.61 0.92
CA ARG A 295 11.13 4.82 -0.31
C ARG A 295 9.96 3.84 -0.36
N GLU A 296 9.74 3.07 0.70
CA GLU A 296 8.66 2.09 0.76
C GLU A 296 7.28 2.75 0.81
N VAL A 297 7.12 3.86 1.52
CA VAL A 297 5.88 4.64 1.50
C VAL A 297 5.56 5.12 0.07
N ALA A 298 6.56 5.63 -0.66
CA ALA A 298 6.35 6.06 -2.03
C ALA A 298 5.91 4.89 -2.94
N ARG A 299 6.58 3.73 -2.84
CA ARG A 299 6.21 2.52 -3.61
C ARG A 299 4.83 2.00 -3.23
N TYR A 300 4.51 1.98 -1.94
CA TYR A 300 3.20 1.60 -1.41
C TYR A 300 2.08 2.49 -1.98
N LEU A 301 2.35 3.79 -2.13
CA LEU A 301 1.42 4.71 -2.76
C LEU A 301 1.36 4.59 -4.28
N GLY A 302 2.28 3.84 -4.91
CA GLY A 302 2.32 3.52 -6.34
C GLY A 302 3.40 4.24 -7.14
N ALA A 303 4.37 4.89 -6.48
CA ALA A 303 5.54 5.46 -7.15
C ALA A 303 6.39 4.35 -7.79
N GLN A 304 6.81 4.55 -9.04
CA GLN A 304 7.53 3.55 -9.83
C GLN A 304 8.99 3.93 -10.07
N GLY A 305 9.84 2.94 -10.33
CA GLY A 305 11.26 3.13 -10.63
C GLY A 305 12.11 3.43 -9.40
N THR A 306 13.29 3.99 -9.60
CA THR A 306 14.14 4.42 -8.48
C THR A 306 13.45 5.59 -7.79
N VAL A 307 12.85 5.32 -6.63
CA VAL A 307 12.45 6.37 -5.69
C VAL A 307 13.75 6.88 -5.08
N ASP A 308 14.23 7.97 -5.63
CA ASP A 308 15.29 8.77 -5.05
C ASP A 308 14.62 9.92 -4.29
N PRO A 309 14.85 10.06 -2.97
CA PRO A 309 14.37 11.19 -2.19
C PRO A 309 14.72 12.57 -2.80
N GLU A 310 15.75 12.63 -3.63
CA GLU A 310 16.20 13.86 -4.31
C GLU A 310 15.63 14.03 -5.73
N ALA A 311 15.01 13.00 -6.31
CA ALA A 311 14.65 12.99 -7.73
C ALA A 311 13.33 12.26 -8.03
N PHE A 312 12.24 12.65 -7.36
CA PHE A 312 10.91 12.26 -7.81
C PHE A 312 10.66 12.78 -9.24
N THR A 313 10.33 11.86 -10.13
CA THR A 313 9.82 12.16 -11.47
C THR A 313 8.40 12.72 -11.37
N THR A 314 8.00 13.51 -12.37
CA THR A 314 6.65 14.11 -12.44
C THR A 314 5.54 13.04 -12.36
N ASP A 315 5.78 11.83 -12.90
CA ASP A 315 4.82 10.73 -12.85
C ASP A 315 4.71 10.11 -11.45
N GLN A 316 5.82 9.98 -10.70
CA GLN A 316 5.78 9.54 -9.31
C GLN A 316 5.02 10.55 -8.43
N MET A 317 5.21 11.86 -8.69
CA MET A 317 4.50 12.90 -7.94
C MET A 317 2.98 12.79 -8.10
N LEU A 318 2.46 12.41 -9.27
CA LEU A 318 1.02 12.28 -9.48
C LEU A 318 0.40 11.21 -8.59
N VAL A 319 0.95 10.00 -8.64
CA VAL A 319 0.38 8.85 -7.97
C VAL A 319 0.35 9.07 -6.45
N ILE A 320 1.42 9.65 -5.91
CA ILE A 320 1.51 10.02 -4.50
C ILE A 320 0.51 11.15 -4.14
N ARG A 321 0.32 12.14 -5.02
CA ARG A 321 -0.60 13.29 -4.81
C ARG A 321 -2.08 13.00 -5.07
N VAL A 322 -2.37 11.91 -5.77
CA VAL A 322 -3.72 11.34 -5.90
C VAL A 322 -4.12 10.58 -4.64
N ASN A 323 -3.13 10.07 -3.90
CA ASN A 323 -3.30 9.24 -2.73
C ASN A 323 -3.18 9.93 -1.34
N PRO A 324 -3.26 11.27 -1.16
CA PRO A 324 -3.32 11.91 0.13
C PRO A 324 -4.77 12.22 0.55
N ALA A 325 -4.90 12.50 1.85
CA ALA A 325 -6.09 12.41 2.67
C ALA A 325 -7.42 12.97 2.11
N VAL A 326 -8.51 12.33 2.55
CA VAL A 326 -9.88 12.85 2.50
C VAL A 326 -10.01 13.93 3.57
N GLN A 327 -9.74 15.19 3.26
CA GLN A 327 -10.32 16.25 4.09
C GLN A 327 -11.82 16.29 3.82
N ASP A 328 -12.61 15.89 4.82
CA ASP A 328 -14.04 16.21 4.88
C ASP A 328 -14.18 17.62 5.50
N PRO A 329 -14.48 18.66 4.71
CA PRO A 329 -14.69 20.00 5.26
C PRO A 329 -15.94 20.10 6.14
N ASP A 330 -16.79 19.07 6.20
CA ASP A 330 -18.07 19.10 6.94
C ASP A 330 -17.98 18.46 8.34
N ALA A 331 -16.80 18.01 8.80
CA ALA A 331 -16.61 17.53 10.19
C ALA A 331 -16.49 18.66 11.22
N ALA A 332 -16.64 19.92 10.80
CA ALA A 332 -16.63 21.11 11.65
C ALA A 332 -17.96 21.88 11.58
N THR A 333 -19.07 21.23 11.91
CA THR A 333 -20.31 21.90 12.38
C THR A 333 -21.03 21.08 13.43
#